data_AF-A0A6B2GB80-F1
#
_entry.id   AF-A0A6B2GB80-F1
#
_cell.length_a   1.000
_cell.length_b   1.000
_cell.length_c   1.000
_cell.angle_alpha   90.00
_cell.angle_beta   90.00
_cell.angle_gamma   90.00
#
_symmetry.space_group_name_H-M   'P 1'
#
loop_
_entity.id
_entity.type
_entity.pdbx_description
1 polymer ?
#
loop_
_entity_poly.entity_id
_entity_poly.type
_entity_poly.pdbx_seq_one_letter_code
_entity_poly.pdbx_strand_id
1 'polypeptide(L)'
;NTIGLIAGDMKNPTRDLPLAIIFGVSIVSVFYVMAVLSYSAVLGYSVAKKSNTLAVEVAYIIFGKFYWVMAILVSCSSLGAANCCLYAISTVSVSAGYSGELPKIFSLVHKRTRTPIFSLFVVSIIASCFTFLPLGQLFNYCTFLTWIFYFLSFLCLWK
;
A
#
# COMPACT_ATOMS: atom_id res chain seq x y z
N ASN A 1 3.35 -0.19 -6.73
CA ASN A 1 4.09 1.09 -6.77
C ASN A 1 5.25 1.20 -5.82
N THR A 2 5.20 0.57 -4.65
CA THR A 2 6.29 0.66 -3.65
C THR A 2 7.54 -0.15 -4.00
N ILE A 3 7.42 -1.17 -4.86
CA ILE A 3 8.54 -2.08 -5.20
C ILE A 3 9.70 -1.34 -5.89
N GLY A 4 9.40 -0.38 -6.78
CA GLY A 4 10.43 0.40 -7.48
C GLY A 4 11.19 1.36 -6.56
N LEU A 5 10.59 1.78 -5.45
CA LEU A 5 11.21 2.71 -4.49
C LEU A 5 12.31 2.03 -3.66
N ILE A 6 12.21 0.71 -3.48
CA ILE A 6 13.14 -0.12 -2.72
C ILE A 6 14.12 -0.82 -3.68
N ALA A 7 14.04 -0.57 -4.99
CA ALA A 7 14.95 -1.15 -5.97
C ALA A 7 16.41 -0.75 -5.70
N GLY A 8 16.66 0.41 -5.08
CA GLY A 8 18.00 0.86 -4.69
C GLY A 8 18.66 -0.02 -3.60
N ASP A 9 17.87 -0.75 -2.82
CA ASP A 9 18.35 -1.67 -1.78
C ASP A 9 18.44 -3.13 -2.27
N MET A 10 18.08 -3.41 -3.53
CA MET A 10 18.16 -4.74 -4.11
C MET A 10 19.58 -5.08 -4.55
N LYS A 11 19.97 -6.36 -4.42
CA LYS A 11 21.31 -6.84 -4.81
C LYS A 11 21.55 -6.73 -6.33
N ASN A 12 20.56 -7.11 -7.15
CA ASN A 12 20.61 -7.01 -8.61
C ASN A 12 19.28 -6.46 -9.18
N PRO A 13 19.04 -5.14 -9.11
CA PRO A 13 17.76 -4.55 -9.47
C PRO A 13 17.38 -4.77 -10.94
N THR A 14 18.33 -4.83 -11.86
CA THR A 14 18.07 -5.00 -13.31
C THR A 14 17.40 -6.32 -13.65
N ARG A 15 17.62 -7.38 -12.88
CA ARG A 15 17.02 -8.70 -13.10
C ARG A 15 15.93 -9.01 -12.08
N ASP A 16 16.15 -8.68 -10.81
CA ASP A 16 15.27 -9.09 -9.73
C ASP A 16 13.98 -8.26 -9.70
N LEU A 17 14.06 -6.97 -10.03
CA LEU A 17 12.90 -6.08 -10.07
C LEU A 17 11.83 -6.51 -11.08
N PRO A 18 12.15 -6.76 -12.38
CA PRO A 18 11.13 -7.19 -13.34
C PRO A 18 10.54 -8.56 -12.99
N LEU A 19 11.36 -9.51 -12.51
CA LEU A 19 10.88 -10.82 -12.08
C LEU A 19 9.93 -10.71 -10.88
N ALA A 20 10.29 -9.91 -9.87
CA ALA A 20 9.45 -9.69 -8.69
C ALA A 20 8.10 -9.08 -9.06
N ILE A 21 8.07 -8.15 -10.03
CA ILE A 21 6.82 -7.55 -10.51
C ILE A 21 5.96 -8.59 -11.23
N ILE A 22 6.53 -9.36 -12.18
CA ILE A 22 5.77 -10.33 -12.97
C ILE A 22 5.17 -11.42 -12.07
N PHE A 23 6.00 -12.04 -11.22
CA PHE A 23 5.52 -13.09 -10.32
C PHE A 23 4.57 -12.54 -9.25
N GLY A 24 4.91 -11.40 -8.64
CA GLY A 24 4.09 -10.78 -7.61
C GLY A 24 2.70 -10.42 -8.11
N VAL A 25 2.60 -9.74 -9.25
CA VAL A 25 1.31 -9.34 -9.84
C VAL A 25 0.50 -10.57 -10.27
N SER A 26 1.13 -11.56 -10.90
CA SER A 26 0.44 -12.76 -11.37
C SER A 26 -0.17 -13.55 -10.21
N ILE A 27 0.60 -13.79 -9.15
CA ILE A 27 0.16 -14.53 -7.97
C ILE A 27 -0.99 -13.79 -7.28
N VAL A 28 -0.83 -12.48 -7.04
CA VAL A 28 -1.87 -11.67 -6.38
C VAL A 28 -3.15 -11.63 -7.22
N SER A 29 -3.04 -11.55 -8.55
CA SER A 29 -4.19 -11.58 -9.45
C SER A 29 -4.99 -12.89 -9.33
N VAL A 30 -4.31 -14.04 -9.30
CA VAL A 30 -4.96 -15.35 -9.14
C VAL A 30 -5.69 -15.43 -7.80
N PHE A 31 -5.02 -15.06 -6.70
CA PHE A 31 -5.66 -15.07 -5.38
C PHE A 31 -6.83 -14.10 -5.28
N TYR A 32 -6.75 -12.94 -5.93
CA TYR A 32 -7.83 -11.97 -5.98
C TYR A 32 -9.07 -12.55 -6.67
N VAL A 33 -8.90 -13.18 -7.83
CA VAL A 33 -10.01 -13.82 -8.55
C VAL A 33 -10.62 -14.94 -7.73
N MET A 34 -9.80 -15.80 -7.12
CA MET A 34 -10.27 -16.87 -6.24
C MET A 34 -11.08 -16.33 -5.04
N ALA A 35 -10.63 -15.23 -4.43
CA ALA A 35 -11.34 -14.60 -3.33
C ALA A 35 -12.70 -14.02 -3.76
N VAL A 36 -12.75 -13.32 -4.89
CA VAL A 36 -14.01 -12.77 -5.43
C VAL A 36 -15.02 -13.89 -5.72
N LEU A 37 -14.57 -14.99 -6.33
CA LEU A 37 -15.42 -16.16 -6.59
C LEU A 37 -15.93 -16.77 -5.27
N SER A 38 -15.05 -16.97 -4.29
CA SER A 38 -15.41 -17.46 -2.95
C SER A 38 -16.48 -16.59 -2.28
N TYR A 39 -16.31 -15.26 -2.28
CA TYR A 39 -17.26 -14.35 -1.66
C TYR A 39 -18.61 -14.36 -2.38
N SER A 40 -18.59 -14.40 -3.72
CA SER A 40 -19.82 -14.46 -4.52
C SER A 40 -20.61 -15.75 -4.28
N ALA A 41 -19.92 -16.87 -4.04
CA ALA A 41 -20.55 -18.16 -3.74
C ALA A 41 -21.20 -18.21 -2.35
N VAL A 42 -20.67 -17.45 -1.37
CA VAL A 42 -21.16 -17.47 0.02
C VAL A 42 -22.28 -16.45 0.27
N LEU A 43 -22.14 -15.19 -0.19
CA LEU A 43 -23.10 -14.11 0.11
C LEU A 43 -24.04 -13.75 -1.05
N GLY A 44 -23.75 -14.20 -2.26
CA GLY A 44 -24.42 -13.71 -3.47
C GLY A 44 -23.94 -12.31 -3.89
N TYR A 45 -23.99 -12.05 -5.20
CA TYR A 45 -23.40 -10.85 -5.82
C TYR A 45 -23.95 -9.51 -5.30
N SER A 46 -25.23 -9.48 -4.91
CA SER A 46 -25.92 -8.27 -4.48
C SER A 46 -25.46 -7.76 -3.12
N VAL A 47 -25.19 -8.66 -2.18
CA VAL A 47 -24.69 -8.32 -0.83
C VAL A 47 -23.20 -7.98 -0.90
N ALA A 48 -22.44 -8.73 -1.72
CA ALA A 48 -21.01 -8.51 -1.90
C ALA A 48 -20.65 -7.11 -2.44
N LYS A 49 -21.57 -6.46 -3.17
CA LYS A 49 -21.34 -5.11 -3.73
C LYS A 49 -21.62 -3.98 -2.73
N LYS A 50 -22.38 -4.22 -1.67
CA LYS A 50 -22.83 -3.18 -0.73
C LYS A 50 -21.99 -3.09 0.55
N SER A 51 -21.37 -4.19 0.97
CA SER A 51 -20.68 -4.24 2.26
C SER A 51 -19.25 -3.70 2.17
N ASN A 52 -18.90 -2.76 3.06
CA ASN A 52 -17.50 -2.30 3.21
C ASN A 52 -16.62 -3.34 3.95
N THR A 53 -17.22 -4.32 4.62
CA THR A 53 -16.55 -5.30 5.50
C THR A 53 -16.80 -6.75 5.07
N LEU A 54 -16.62 -7.04 3.78
CA LEU A 54 -16.90 -8.34 3.18
C LEU A 54 -16.21 -9.50 3.89
N ALA A 55 -14.92 -9.37 4.21
CA ALA A 55 -14.14 -10.46 4.81
C ALA A 55 -14.67 -10.89 6.20
N VAL A 56 -15.18 -9.94 7.00
CA VAL A 56 -15.69 -10.22 8.34
C VAL A 56 -17.10 -10.83 8.28
N GLU A 57 -17.93 -10.36 7.35
CA GLU A 57 -19.27 -10.94 7.12
C GLU A 57 -19.19 -12.38 6.61
N VAL A 58 -18.30 -12.65 5.65
CA VAL A 58 -17.99 -14.01 5.18
C VAL A 58 -17.51 -14.89 6.34
N ALA A 59 -16.59 -14.38 7.15
CA ALA A 59 -16.06 -15.14 8.28
C ALA A 59 -17.10 -15.41 9.36
N TYR A 60 -18.05 -14.50 9.58
CA TYR A 60 -19.17 -14.72 10.50
C TYR A 60 -20.06 -15.86 10.02
N ILE A 61 -20.36 -15.92 8.72
CA ILE A 61 -21.19 -16.98 8.13
C ILE A 61 -20.48 -18.34 8.18
N ILE A 62 -19.17 -18.39 7.89
CA ILE A 62 -18.42 -19.65 7.80
C ILE A 62 -17.96 -20.16 9.17
N PHE A 63 -17.45 -19.29 10.04
CA PHE A 63 -16.79 -19.66 11.31
C PHE A 63 -17.63 -19.39 12.55
N GLY A 64 -18.80 -18.74 12.42
CA GLY A 64 -19.68 -18.42 13.54
C GLY A 64 -18.97 -17.64 14.65
N LYS A 65 -18.90 -18.21 15.87
CA LYS A 65 -18.27 -17.57 17.05
C LYS A 65 -16.78 -17.24 16.90
N PHE A 66 -16.07 -17.84 15.93
CA PHE A 66 -14.63 -17.60 15.71
C PHE A 66 -14.31 -16.49 14.69
N TYR A 67 -15.29 -15.67 14.28
CA TYR A 67 -15.09 -14.57 13.31
C TYR A 67 -14.00 -13.56 13.70
N TRP A 68 -13.80 -13.32 15.00
CA TRP A 68 -12.78 -12.39 15.53
C TRP A 68 -11.34 -12.74 15.11
N VAL A 69 -11.03 -14.01 14.85
CA VAL A 69 -9.71 -14.44 14.39
C VAL A 69 -9.42 -13.85 13.00
N MET A 70 -10.43 -13.80 12.13
CA MET A 70 -10.28 -13.20 10.81
C MET A 70 -10.05 -11.69 10.91
N ALA A 71 -10.73 -11.01 11.82
CA ALA A 71 -10.51 -9.58 12.06
C ALA A 71 -9.08 -9.28 12.53
N ILE A 72 -8.52 -10.12 13.41
CA ILE A 72 -7.12 -10.02 13.87
C ILE A 72 -6.15 -10.25 12.71
N LEU A 73 -6.39 -11.28 11.88
CA LEU A 73 -5.55 -11.60 10.72
C LEU A 73 -5.53 -10.44 9.72
N VAL A 74 -6.70 -9.93 9.35
CA VAL A 74 -6.85 -8.79 8.43
C VAL A 74 -6.16 -7.53 8.99
N SER A 75 -6.31 -7.28 10.30
CA SER A 75 -5.66 -6.15 10.96
C SER A 75 -4.13 -6.29 10.98
N CYS A 76 -3.62 -7.48 11.25
CA CYS A 76 -2.18 -7.75 11.19
C CYS A 76 -1.64 -7.53 9.77
N SER A 77 -2.37 -7.99 8.75
CA SER A 77 -2.00 -7.78 7.35
C SER A 77 -2.01 -6.29 6.96
N SER A 78 -3.02 -5.53 7.38
CA SER A 78 -3.12 -4.11 7.07
C SER A 78 -2.04 -3.29 7.78
N LEU A 79 -1.70 -3.63 9.02
CA LEU A 79 -0.57 -3.05 9.74
C LEU A 79 0.77 -3.36 9.06
N GLY A 80 0.95 -4.60 8.60
CA GLY A 80 2.13 -4.99 7.83
C GLY A 80 2.29 -4.19 6.53
N ALA A 81 1.19 -4.01 5.78
CA ALA A 81 1.17 -3.19 4.58
C ALA A 81 1.47 -1.71 4.89
N ALA A 82 0.87 -1.15 5.94
CA ALA A 82 1.11 0.21 6.38
C ALA A 82 2.59 0.45 6.73
N ASN A 83 3.21 -0.47 7.47
CA ASN A 83 4.62 -0.38 7.83
C ASN A 83 5.55 -0.40 6.59
N CYS A 84 5.24 -1.26 5.61
CA CYS A 84 5.98 -1.31 4.34
C CYS A 84 5.85 0.01 3.56
N CYS A 85 4.66 0.59 3.50
CA CYS A 85 4.44 1.90 2.86
C CYS A 85 5.18 3.03 3.58
N LEU A 86 5.17 3.07 4.91
CA LEU A 86 5.92 4.06 5.69
C LEU A 86 7.41 3.98 5.39
N TYR A 87 7.98 2.77 5.33
CA TYR A 87 9.37 2.57 4.96
C TYR A 87 9.67 3.10 3.55
N ALA A 88 8.88 2.70 2.55
CA ALA A 88 9.06 3.12 1.16
C ALA A 88 8.94 4.64 0.96
N ILE A 89 8.01 5.31 1.64
CA ILE A 89 7.84 6.77 1.53
C ILE A 89 9.00 7.51 2.20
N SER A 90 9.47 6.98 3.33
CA SER A 90 10.55 7.61 4.09
C SER A 90 11.89 7.57 3.34
N THR A 91 12.19 6.47 2.65
CA THR A 91 13.40 6.33 1.82
C THR A 91 13.38 7.30 0.63
N VAL A 92 12.23 7.45 -0.03
CA VAL A 92 12.03 8.47 -1.09
C VAL A 92 12.24 9.87 -0.55
N SER A 93 11.63 10.20 0.59
CA SER A 93 11.75 11.53 1.20
C SER A 93 13.20 11.89 1.54
N VAL A 94 14.00 10.92 1.99
CA VAL A 94 15.44 11.09 2.23
C VAL A 94 16.19 11.35 0.93
N SER A 95 15.92 10.57 -0.13
CA SER A 95 16.55 10.77 -1.43
C SER A 95 16.22 12.14 -2.05
N ALA A 96 14.98 12.61 -1.89
CA ALA A 96 14.56 13.95 -2.30
C ALA A 96 15.21 15.06 -1.45
N GLY A 97 15.43 14.81 -0.15
CA GLY A 97 16.20 15.71 0.72
C GLY A 97 17.68 15.82 0.33
N TYR A 98 18.29 14.74 -0.15
CA TYR A 98 19.67 14.77 -0.68
C TYR A 98 19.78 15.50 -2.01
N SER A 99 18.75 15.39 -2.87
CA SER A 99 18.69 16.06 -4.18
C SER A 99 18.38 17.56 -4.07
N GLY A 100 18.07 18.06 -2.86
CA GLY A 100 17.75 19.47 -2.61
C GLY A 100 16.31 19.87 -2.96
N GLU A 101 15.47 18.92 -3.39
CA GLU A 101 14.06 19.16 -3.71
C GLU A 101 13.19 19.35 -2.46
N LEU A 102 13.61 18.74 -1.35
CA LEU A 102 12.99 18.92 -0.03
C LEU A 102 13.93 19.65 0.93
N PRO A 103 13.40 20.37 1.94
CA PRO A 103 14.21 21.01 2.97
C PRO A 103 15.19 20.01 3.60
N LYS A 104 16.43 20.46 3.88
CA LYS A 104 17.52 19.61 4.43
C LYS A 104 17.14 18.81 5.68
N ILE A 105 16.10 19.22 6.40
CA ILE A 105 15.53 18.52 7.56
C ILE A 105 15.07 17.09 7.19
N PHE A 106 14.60 16.86 5.96
CA PHE A 106 14.19 15.52 5.49
C PHE A 106 15.37 14.58 5.19
N SER A 107 16.57 15.13 5.01
CA SER A 107 17.81 14.35 4.82
C SER A 107 18.45 13.90 6.15
N LEU A 108 17.89 14.33 7.29
CA LEU A 108 18.40 13.97 8.61
C LEU A 108 18.07 12.51 8.93
N VAL A 109 19.09 11.66 8.77
CA VAL A 109 19.04 10.25 9.13
C VAL A 109 19.73 10.06 10.49
N HIS A 110 19.11 9.29 11.38
CA HIS A 110 19.69 9.03 12.70
C HIS A 110 20.98 8.21 12.57
N LYS A 111 22.08 8.68 13.21
CA LYS A 111 23.43 8.14 13.04
C LYS A 111 23.59 6.65 13.43
N ARG A 112 22.78 6.17 14.39
CA ARG A 112 22.87 4.79 14.92
C ARG A 112 21.91 3.80 14.24
N THR A 113 20.67 4.21 14.00
CA THR A 113 19.60 3.35 13.46
C THR A 113 19.45 3.48 11.96
N ARG A 114 20.11 4.47 11.34
CA ARG A 114 19.95 4.83 9.91
C ARG A 114 18.49 5.06 9.51
N THR A 115 17.63 5.43 10.46
CA THR A 115 16.21 5.70 10.20
C THR A 115 15.94 7.21 10.06
N PRO A 116 15.13 7.63 9.07
CA PRO A 116 14.72 9.02 8.92
C PRO A 116 13.54 9.36 9.83
N ILE A 117 13.84 9.70 11.09
CA ILE A 117 12.83 9.91 12.14
C ILE A 117 11.88 11.07 11.79
N PHE A 118 12.41 12.19 11.25
CA PHE A 118 11.60 13.36 10.92
C PHE A 118 10.61 13.09 9.78
N SER A 119 11.07 12.45 8.70
CA SER A 119 10.19 12.07 7.58
C SER A 119 9.08 11.13 8.06
N LEU A 120 9.41 10.14 8.89
CA LEU A 120 8.44 9.18 9.41
C LEU A 120 7.37 9.85 10.27
N PHE A 121 7.76 10.84 11.08
CA PHE A 121 6.83 11.62 11.91
C PHE A 121 5.87 12.47 11.06
N VAL A 122 6.40 13.17 10.05
CA VAL A 122 5.58 13.98 9.13
C VAL A 122 4.59 13.11 8.36
N VAL A 123 5.04 11.98 7.80
CA VAL A 123 4.18 11.04 7.08
C VAL A 123 3.10 10.48 8.00
N SER A 124 3.43 10.18 9.27
CA SER A 124 2.46 9.69 10.25
C SER A 124 1.41 10.74 10.62
N ILE A 125 1.80 12.01 10.77
CA ILE A 125 0.85 13.11 11.02
C ILE A 125 -0.11 13.26 9.84
N ILE A 126 0.43 13.27 8.62
CA ILE A 126 -0.36 13.41 7.40
C ILE A 126 -1.33 12.22 7.28
N ALA A 127 -0.86 10.99 7.47
CA ALA A 127 -1.69 9.79 7.45
C ALA A 127 -2.82 9.85 8.49
N SER A 128 -2.52 10.27 9.72
CA SER A 128 -3.52 10.47 10.78
C SER A 128 -4.55 11.52 10.39
N CYS A 129 -4.14 12.63 9.75
CA CYS A 129 -5.07 13.64 9.25
C CYS A 129 -6.03 13.06 8.19
N PHE A 130 -5.54 12.20 7.31
CA PHE A 130 -6.38 11.55 6.30
C PHE A 130 -7.40 10.56 6.88
N THR A 131 -7.20 10.05 8.10
CA THR A 131 -8.19 9.16 8.74
C THR A 131 -9.52 9.85 9.08
N PHE A 132 -9.56 11.18 9.11
CA PHE A 132 -10.80 11.94 9.33
C PHE A 132 -11.73 11.94 8.11
N LEU A 133 -11.26 11.54 6.94
CA LEU A 133 -12.07 11.49 5.72
C LEU A 133 -12.76 10.12 5.54
N PRO A 134 -13.96 10.07 4.95
CA PRO A 134 -14.62 8.81 4.65
C PRO A 134 -13.86 8.03 3.57
N LEU A 135 -13.73 6.71 3.78
CA LEU A 135 -12.96 5.80 2.92
C LEU A 135 -13.27 5.93 1.43
N GLY A 136 -14.56 6.01 1.06
CA GLY A 136 -14.96 6.10 -0.35
C GLY A 136 -14.43 7.35 -1.06
N GLN A 137 -14.38 8.49 -0.37
CA GLN A 137 -13.80 9.71 -0.95
C GLN A 137 -12.29 9.61 -1.05
N LEU A 138 -11.63 9.05 -0.03
CA LEU A 138 -10.19 8.82 -0.01
C LEU A 138 -9.75 7.97 -1.22
N PHE A 139 -10.45 6.86 -1.49
CA PHE A 139 -10.16 6.00 -2.64
C PHE A 139 -10.28 6.73 -3.98
N ASN A 140 -11.32 7.55 -4.15
CA ASN A 140 -11.52 8.32 -5.38
C ASN A 140 -10.39 9.35 -5.58
N TYR A 141 -10.04 10.11 -4.54
CA TYR A 141 -8.95 11.09 -4.62
C TYR A 141 -7.60 10.44 -4.89
N CYS A 142 -7.24 9.38 -4.16
CA CYS A 142 -5.98 8.67 -4.35
C CYS A 142 -5.87 8.04 -5.74
N THR A 143 -6.95 7.43 -6.22
CA THR A 143 -6.97 6.82 -7.56
C THR A 143 -6.79 7.90 -8.62
N PHE A 144 -7.59 8.97 -8.57
CA PHE A 144 -7.50 10.08 -9.52
C PHE A 144 -6.08 10.68 -9.59
N LEU A 145 -5.47 10.97 -8.44
CA LEU A 145 -4.11 11.48 -8.37
C LEU A 145 -3.10 10.50 -8.99
N THR A 146 -3.22 9.21 -8.67
CA THR A 146 -2.30 8.18 -9.18
C THR A 146 -2.33 8.10 -10.70
N TRP A 147 -3.53 8.14 -11.30
CA TRP A 147 -3.67 8.12 -12.76
C TRP A 147 -3.04 9.35 -13.44
N ILE A 148 -3.17 10.53 -12.84
CA ILE A 148 -2.51 11.74 -13.33
C ILE A 148 -0.99 11.59 -13.29
N PHE A 149 -0.44 11.12 -12.17
CA PHE A 149 1.01 10.94 -12.03
C PHE A 149 1.55 9.93 -13.05
N TYR A 150 0.85 8.81 -13.26
CA TYR A 150 1.24 7.84 -14.28
C TYR A 150 1.22 8.44 -15.69
N PHE A 151 0.15 9.15 -16.03
CA PHE A 151 0.04 9.80 -17.33
C PHE A 151 1.20 10.78 -17.55
N LEU A 152 1.55 11.57 -16.53
CA LEU A 152 2.69 12.48 -16.57
C LEU A 152 4.03 11.75 -16.73
N SER A 153 4.23 10.63 -16.01
CA SER A 153 5.45 9.81 -16.14
C SER A 153 5.59 9.21 -17.54
N PHE A 154 4.49 8.72 -18.14
CA PHE A 154 4.50 8.23 -19.52
C PHE A 154 4.84 9.33 -20.52
N LEU A 155 4.28 10.54 -20.36
CA LEU A 155 4.62 11.68 -21.22
C LEU A 155 6.09 12.10 -21.10
N CYS A 156 6.66 12.02 -19.90
CA CYS A 156 8.07 12.36 -19.67
C CYS A 156 9.01 11.34 -20.32
N LEU A 157 8.69 10.04 -20.24
CA LEU A 157 9.48 8.96 -20.86
C LEU A 157 9.40 8.92 -22.39
N TRP A 158 8.39 9.57 -22.98
CA TRP A 158 8.23 9.64 -24.43
C TRP A 158 9.13 10.70 -25.08
N LYS A 159 9.69 11.63 -24.31
CA LYS A 159 10.70 12.59 -24.79
C LYS A 159 12.09 11.99 -24.73
#